data_AF-A0A563VQK1-F1
#
_entry.id   AF-A0A563VQK1-F1
#
_cell.length_a   1.000
_cell.length_b   1.000
_cell.length_c   1.000
_cell.angle_alpha   90.00
_cell.angle_beta   90.00
_cell.angle_gamma   90.00
#
_symmetry.space_group_name_H-M   'P 1'
#
loop_
_entity.id
_entity.type
_entity.pdbx_description
1 polymer ?
#
loop_
_entity_poly.entity_id
_entity_poly.type
_entity_poly.pdbx_seq_one_letter_code
_entity_poly.pdbx_strand_id
1 'polypeptide(L)'
;MAKAIAYKSFLDNSIIKETLMNNSLPLRIALIANAAFSFTCVMLMVFKSSLVGEMLGIQAPLVLQVVGTGLAIFAVDLLHQATKSRIATWRALYASTGDFIWVLATLVLLVLFPNTLSSSGHLLAIAVSVTVLTFGAWQLWAIERTYKLPTNEYRLCVPVYVNAPADEMWNAIGNLGDIKKYAPSLKRSLILDGKTPGVGAVRMCEDYTGKRWSEECVKFENGRSLILRFVSEAPDFPFPVQTMRGGWEIVSGDRETQIIVWWELMPKPKYLAPIILPLLAFQADRDLPKIIQNMAADVLGNTSKSISQETLRAIAYILPQFC
;
A
#
# COMPACT_ATOMS: atom_id res chain seq x y z
N MET A 1 -4.57 -35.75 10.34
CA MET A 1 -5.39 -34.69 9.69
C MET A 1 -4.82 -33.28 9.92
N ALA A 2 -4.55 -32.86 11.17
CA ALA A 2 -4.01 -31.51 11.47
C ALA A 2 -2.68 -31.15 10.76
N LYS A 3 -1.70 -32.07 10.69
CA LYS A 3 -0.44 -31.84 9.95
C LYS A 3 -0.65 -31.60 8.45
N ALA A 4 -1.62 -32.27 7.83
CA ALA A 4 -1.92 -32.11 6.39
C ALA A 4 -2.59 -30.75 6.11
N ILE A 5 -3.45 -30.26 7.02
CA ILE A 5 -4.08 -28.94 6.91
C ILE A 5 -3.03 -27.83 7.09
N ALA A 6 -2.12 -27.98 8.07
CA ALA A 6 -1.04 -27.03 8.28
C ALA A 6 -0.07 -26.96 7.09
N TYR A 7 0.27 -28.11 6.50
CA TYR A 7 1.11 -28.19 5.31
C TYR A 7 0.45 -27.56 4.07
N LYS A 8 -0.85 -27.80 3.86
CA LYS A 8 -1.61 -27.17 2.78
C LYS A 8 -1.67 -25.64 2.93
N SER A 9 -1.95 -25.14 4.14
CA SER A 9 -1.94 -23.71 4.43
C SER A 9 -0.57 -23.07 4.20
N PHE A 10 0.51 -23.78 4.50
CA PHE A 10 1.87 -23.30 4.26
C PHE A 10 2.20 -23.24 2.76
N LEU A 11 1.85 -24.28 2.00
CA LEU A 11 2.04 -24.31 0.55
C LEU A 11 1.22 -23.22 -0.15
N ASP A 12 -0.05 -23.06 0.24
CA ASP A 12 -0.92 -22.00 -0.30
C ASP A 12 -0.29 -20.62 -0.04
N ASN A 13 0.26 -20.39 1.17
CA ASN A 13 0.97 -19.15 1.49
C ASN A 13 2.26 -18.95 0.66
N SER A 14 3.04 -20.01 0.40
CA SER A 14 4.26 -19.89 -0.42
C SER A 14 3.95 -19.55 -1.88
N ILE A 15 2.90 -20.14 -2.45
CA ILE A 15 2.48 -19.88 -3.83
C ILE A 15 1.95 -18.45 -3.95
N ILE A 16 1.17 -18.00 -2.95
CA ILE A 16 0.68 -16.61 -2.90
C ILE A 16 1.86 -15.64 -2.85
N LYS A 17 2.88 -15.92 -2.03
CA LYS A 17 4.08 -15.07 -1.92
C LYS A 17 4.85 -14.96 -3.22
N GLU A 18 5.12 -16.08 -3.86
CA GLU A 18 5.78 -16.08 -5.17
C GLU A 18 4.97 -15.32 -6.22
N THR A 19 3.65 -15.54 -6.24
CA THR A 19 2.73 -14.85 -7.14
C THR A 19 2.75 -13.34 -6.91
N LEU A 20 2.65 -12.88 -5.65
CA LEU A 20 2.64 -11.47 -5.30
C LEU A 20 4.00 -10.79 -5.57
N MET A 21 5.10 -11.48 -5.31
CA MET A 21 6.43 -10.98 -5.66
C MET A 21 6.57 -10.78 -7.18
N ASN A 22 6.15 -11.77 -7.98
CA ASN A 22 6.16 -11.70 -9.43
C ASN A 22 5.19 -10.63 -9.97
N ASN A 23 4.08 -10.39 -9.28
CA ASN A 23 3.10 -9.36 -9.64
C ASN A 23 3.63 -7.93 -9.46
N SER A 24 4.67 -7.71 -8.67
CA SER A 24 5.29 -6.39 -8.49
C SER A 24 6.28 -6.03 -9.61
N LEU A 25 6.78 -7.02 -10.36
CA LEU A 25 7.79 -6.82 -11.40
C LEU A 25 7.34 -5.84 -12.50
N PRO A 26 6.10 -5.90 -13.05
CA PRO A 26 5.65 -4.95 -14.05
C PRO A 26 5.68 -3.49 -13.53
N LEU A 27 5.39 -3.27 -12.25
CA LEU A 27 5.42 -1.94 -11.66
C LEU A 27 6.85 -1.42 -11.56
N ARG A 28 7.82 -2.27 -11.16
CA ARG A 28 9.25 -1.91 -11.14
C ARG A 28 9.74 -1.52 -12.54
N ILE A 29 9.39 -2.32 -13.55
CA ILE A 29 9.78 -2.06 -14.93
C ILE A 29 9.18 -0.72 -15.41
N ALA A 30 7.89 -0.47 -15.15
CA ALA A 30 7.26 0.79 -15.52
C ALA A 30 7.92 2.00 -14.85
N LEU A 31 8.24 1.91 -13.55
CA LEU A 31 8.95 2.95 -12.81
C LEU A 31 10.37 3.19 -13.35
N ILE A 32 11.13 2.13 -13.64
CA ILE A 32 12.49 2.23 -14.21
C ILE A 32 12.45 2.82 -15.61
N ALA A 33 11.52 2.39 -16.46
CA ALA A 33 11.39 2.91 -17.81
C ALA A 33 11.04 4.41 -17.81
N ASN A 34 10.11 4.83 -16.95
CA ASN A 34 9.79 6.25 -16.78
C ASN A 34 10.99 7.04 -16.24
N ALA A 35 11.71 6.49 -15.24
CA ALA A 35 12.93 7.12 -14.71
C ALA A 35 13.99 7.29 -15.81
N ALA A 36 14.25 6.27 -16.62
CA ALA A 36 15.25 6.31 -17.70
C ALA A 36 14.88 7.33 -18.80
N PHE A 37 13.62 7.39 -19.19
CA PHE A 37 13.13 8.41 -20.13
C PHE A 37 13.28 9.81 -19.53
N SER A 38 12.86 9.99 -18.27
CA SER A 38 12.99 11.25 -17.54
C SER A 38 14.46 11.69 -17.46
N PHE A 39 15.40 10.80 -17.13
CA PHE A 39 16.83 11.12 -17.14
C PHE A 39 17.34 11.54 -18.52
N THR A 40 16.83 10.94 -19.61
CA THR A 40 17.17 11.36 -20.97
C THR A 40 16.71 12.80 -21.24
N CYS A 41 15.48 13.14 -20.84
CA CYS A 41 14.97 14.52 -20.90
C CYS A 41 15.81 15.48 -20.05
N VAL A 42 16.19 15.09 -18.83
CA VAL A 42 17.07 15.87 -17.95
C VAL A 42 18.38 16.19 -18.64
N MET A 43 19.05 15.18 -19.23
CA MET A 43 20.33 15.38 -19.91
C MET A 43 20.22 16.42 -21.05
N LEU A 44 19.15 16.33 -21.86
CA LEU A 44 18.91 17.29 -22.94
C LEU A 44 18.58 18.69 -22.41
N MET A 45 17.70 18.81 -21.43
CA MET A 45 17.24 20.10 -20.91
C MET A 45 18.30 20.83 -20.09
N VAL A 46 19.18 20.11 -19.39
CA VAL A 46 20.23 20.71 -18.55
C VAL A 46 21.47 21.04 -19.38
N PHE A 47 21.98 20.09 -20.16
CA PHE A 47 23.26 20.24 -20.87
C PHE A 47 23.12 20.74 -22.31
N LYS A 48 21.94 20.60 -22.93
CA LYS A 48 21.65 21.01 -24.31
C LYS A 48 20.41 21.90 -24.38
N SER A 49 20.23 22.77 -23.37
CA SER A 49 19.07 23.65 -23.23
C SER A 49 18.82 24.52 -24.47
N SER A 50 19.88 25.02 -25.12
CA SER A 50 19.75 25.80 -26.37
C SER A 50 19.16 25.00 -27.51
N LEU A 51 19.62 23.76 -27.72
CA LEU A 51 19.10 22.87 -28.76
C LEU A 51 17.60 22.57 -28.53
N VAL A 52 17.25 22.24 -27.28
CA VAL A 52 15.84 22.01 -26.90
C VAL A 52 15.00 23.28 -27.08
N GLY A 53 15.54 24.44 -26.70
CA GLY A 53 14.88 25.73 -26.87
C GLY A 53 14.64 26.10 -28.33
N GLU A 54 15.62 25.89 -29.21
CA GLU A 54 15.48 26.07 -30.66
C GLU A 54 14.42 25.13 -31.24
N MET A 55 14.47 23.84 -30.87
CA MET A 55 13.46 22.86 -31.29
C MET A 55 12.05 23.25 -30.83
N LEU A 56 11.90 23.81 -29.62
CA LEU A 56 10.63 24.28 -29.09
C LEU A 56 10.19 25.64 -29.67
N GLY A 57 11.12 26.45 -30.18
CA GLY A 57 10.88 27.85 -30.53
C GLY A 57 10.90 28.81 -29.32
N ILE A 58 11.45 28.38 -28.17
CA ILE A 58 11.50 29.14 -26.92
C ILE A 58 12.95 29.37 -26.51
N GLN A 59 13.40 30.62 -26.46
CA GLN A 59 14.75 31.01 -26.04
C GLN A 59 14.81 31.28 -24.53
N ALA A 60 14.51 30.28 -23.71
CA ALA A 60 14.50 30.39 -22.25
C ALA A 60 15.34 29.26 -21.59
N PRO A 61 16.68 29.25 -21.79
CA PRO A 61 17.53 28.15 -21.32
C PRO A 61 17.47 27.94 -19.80
N LEU A 62 17.34 29.02 -19.02
CA LEU A 62 17.21 28.93 -17.56
C LEU A 62 15.92 28.19 -17.15
N VAL A 63 14.81 28.47 -17.82
CA VAL A 63 13.52 27.79 -17.55
C VAL A 63 13.65 26.30 -17.84
N LEU A 64 14.25 25.94 -18.98
CA LEU A 64 14.47 24.54 -19.35
C LEU A 64 15.39 23.83 -18.33
N GLN A 65 16.44 24.48 -17.84
CA GLN A 65 17.33 23.91 -16.82
C GLN A 65 16.63 23.72 -15.47
N VAL A 66 15.77 24.65 -15.05
CA VAL A 66 14.97 24.52 -13.82
C VAL A 66 13.99 23.35 -13.94
N VAL A 67 13.26 23.26 -15.06
CA VAL A 67 12.35 22.14 -15.32
C VAL A 67 13.12 20.81 -15.39
N GLY A 68 14.27 20.79 -16.07
CA GLY A 68 15.16 19.63 -16.13
C GLY A 68 15.65 19.19 -14.75
N THR A 69 15.96 20.14 -13.86
CA THR A 69 16.37 19.82 -12.48
C THR A 69 15.20 19.22 -11.67
N GLY A 70 13.99 19.73 -11.82
CA GLY A 70 12.78 19.13 -11.24
C GLY A 70 12.56 17.70 -11.71
N LEU A 71 12.71 17.44 -13.03
CA LEU A 71 12.64 16.10 -13.60
C LEU A 71 13.73 15.16 -13.08
N ALA A 72 14.91 15.68 -12.74
CA ALA A 72 15.99 14.87 -12.15
C ALA A 72 15.59 14.35 -10.76
N ILE A 73 15.00 15.21 -9.93
CA ILE A 73 14.49 14.81 -8.60
C ILE A 73 13.40 13.75 -8.76
N PHE A 74 12.47 13.96 -9.69
CA PHE A 74 11.42 13.01 -10.00
C PHE A 74 11.98 11.65 -10.45
N ALA A 75 12.93 11.63 -11.40
CA ALA A 75 13.54 10.41 -11.91
C ALA A 75 14.31 9.63 -10.81
N VAL A 76 15.01 10.33 -9.92
CA VAL A 76 15.68 9.70 -8.76
C VAL A 76 14.66 9.08 -7.80
N ASP A 77 13.54 9.75 -7.50
CA ASP A 77 12.51 9.18 -6.63
C ASP A 77 11.86 7.93 -7.26
N LEU A 78 11.59 7.93 -8.57
CA LEU A 78 11.10 6.74 -9.29
C LEU A 78 12.08 5.57 -9.18
N LEU A 79 13.38 5.81 -9.41
CA LEU A 79 14.40 4.77 -9.32
C LEU A 79 14.57 4.26 -7.88
N HIS A 80 14.51 5.16 -6.90
CA HIS A 80 14.53 4.80 -5.48
C HIS A 80 13.32 3.92 -5.13
N GLN A 81 12.12 4.26 -5.61
CA GLN A 81 10.93 3.42 -5.40
C GLN A 81 11.06 2.04 -6.06
N ALA A 82 11.56 2.00 -7.29
CA ALA A 82 11.71 0.76 -8.05
C ALA A 82 12.75 -0.21 -7.48
N THR A 83 13.68 0.29 -6.65
CA THR A 83 14.73 -0.51 -6.00
C THR A 83 14.38 -0.99 -4.59
N LYS A 84 13.30 -0.47 -3.98
CA LYS A 84 12.84 -0.94 -2.65
C LYS A 84 12.32 -2.37 -2.73
N SER A 85 12.66 -3.20 -1.76
CA SER A 85 12.12 -4.57 -1.63
C SER A 85 10.59 -4.60 -1.55
N ARG A 86 9.98 -3.64 -0.85
CA ARG A 86 8.52 -3.38 -0.89
C ARG A 86 8.24 -2.04 -1.55
N ILE A 87 7.51 -2.06 -2.67
CA ILE A 87 7.13 -0.84 -3.40
C ILE A 87 5.99 -0.16 -2.65
N ALA A 88 6.18 1.12 -2.33
CA ALA A 88 5.13 1.96 -1.79
C ALA A 88 4.21 2.41 -2.94
N THR A 89 3.21 1.61 -3.28
CA THR A 89 2.30 1.83 -4.41
C THR A 89 1.60 3.19 -4.39
N TRP A 90 1.38 3.81 -3.22
CA TRP A 90 0.81 5.16 -3.13
C TRP A 90 1.72 6.21 -3.76
N ARG A 91 3.04 6.02 -3.70
CA ARG A 91 4.00 6.90 -4.38
C ARG A 91 4.03 6.66 -5.88
N ALA A 92 3.83 5.41 -6.32
CA ALA A 92 3.64 5.11 -7.74
C ALA A 92 2.34 5.73 -8.28
N LEU A 93 1.27 5.74 -7.48
CA LEU A 93 0.03 6.44 -7.81
C LEU A 93 0.25 7.96 -7.93
N TYR A 94 1.01 8.55 -7.01
CA TYR A 94 1.41 9.95 -7.09
C TYR A 94 2.24 10.25 -8.36
N ALA A 95 3.19 9.39 -8.69
CA ALA A 95 3.99 9.52 -9.92
C ALA A 95 3.12 9.49 -11.18
N SER A 96 2.23 8.51 -11.29
CA SER A 96 1.28 8.40 -12.40
C SER A 96 0.35 9.60 -12.48
N THR A 97 -0.09 10.14 -11.34
CA THR A 97 -0.87 11.39 -11.29
C THR A 97 -0.06 12.57 -11.84
N GLY A 98 1.23 12.66 -11.47
CA GLY A 98 2.16 13.65 -12.02
C GLY A 98 2.31 13.54 -13.53
N ASP A 99 2.43 12.33 -14.06
CA ASP A 99 2.48 12.06 -15.50
C ASP A 99 1.22 12.57 -16.21
N PHE A 100 0.02 12.30 -15.66
CA PHE A 100 -1.23 12.81 -16.26
C PHE A 100 -1.36 14.33 -16.17
N ILE A 101 -0.92 14.95 -15.07
CA ILE A 101 -0.90 16.41 -14.92
C ILE A 101 0.03 17.01 -15.99
N TRP A 102 1.19 16.40 -16.24
CA TRP A 102 2.10 16.85 -17.29
C TRP A 102 1.45 16.80 -18.68
N VAL A 103 0.78 15.69 -19.02
CA VAL A 103 0.07 15.53 -20.29
C VAL A 103 -1.04 16.56 -20.45
N LEU A 104 -1.82 16.80 -19.39
CA LEU A 104 -2.88 17.82 -19.39
C LEU A 104 -2.29 19.23 -19.56
N ALA A 105 -1.18 19.54 -18.87
CA ALA A 105 -0.50 20.82 -19.02
C ALA A 105 0.00 21.04 -20.46
N THR A 106 0.55 20.01 -21.10
CA THR A 106 0.93 20.09 -22.52
C THR A 106 -0.28 20.32 -23.41
N LEU A 107 -1.41 19.64 -23.18
CA LEU A 107 -2.63 19.87 -23.94
C LEU A 107 -3.12 21.32 -23.82
N VAL A 108 -3.14 21.86 -22.60
CA VAL A 108 -3.50 23.25 -22.32
C VAL A 108 -2.55 24.22 -23.05
N LEU A 109 -1.24 23.96 -23.02
CA LEU A 109 -0.24 24.75 -23.73
C LEU A 109 -0.52 24.78 -25.24
N LEU A 110 -0.78 23.62 -25.85
CA LEU A 110 -1.01 23.50 -27.30
C LEU A 110 -2.32 24.15 -27.75
N VAL A 111 -3.36 24.10 -26.92
CA VAL A 111 -4.69 24.65 -27.26
C VAL A 111 -4.75 26.16 -27.02
N LEU A 112 -4.26 26.64 -25.88
CA LEU A 112 -4.37 28.06 -25.50
C LEU A 112 -3.25 28.91 -26.09
N PHE A 113 -2.10 28.31 -26.39
CA PHE A 113 -0.91 29.03 -26.85
C PHE A 113 -0.28 28.41 -28.11
N PRO A 114 -1.07 28.15 -29.18
CA PRO A 114 -0.60 27.42 -30.36
C PRO A 114 0.53 28.13 -31.11
N ASN A 115 0.65 29.46 -30.98
CA ASN A 115 1.73 30.22 -31.64
C ASN A 115 3.01 30.33 -30.80
N THR A 116 3.03 29.77 -29.58
CA THR A 116 4.21 29.86 -28.68
C THR A 116 5.28 28.83 -29.02
N LEU A 117 4.90 27.71 -29.64
CA LEU A 117 5.82 26.66 -30.05
C LEU A 117 6.06 26.70 -31.56
N SER A 118 7.27 26.34 -31.98
CA SER A 118 7.55 26.06 -33.39
C SER A 118 6.85 24.76 -33.84
N SER A 119 6.80 24.48 -35.14
CA SER A 119 6.23 23.23 -35.65
C SER A 119 6.93 21.98 -35.11
N SER A 120 8.27 22.01 -35.00
CA SER A 120 9.03 20.95 -34.34
C SER A 120 8.73 20.87 -32.85
N GLY A 121 8.47 22.01 -32.20
CA GLY A 121 8.10 22.09 -30.79
C GLY A 121 6.77 21.42 -30.48
N HIS A 122 5.77 21.62 -31.35
CA HIS A 122 4.48 20.91 -31.26
C HIS A 122 4.67 19.39 -31.33
N LEU A 123 5.41 18.93 -32.35
CA LEU A 123 5.67 17.50 -32.53
C LEU A 123 6.41 16.91 -31.32
N LEU A 124 7.44 17.60 -30.83
CA LEU A 124 8.20 17.17 -29.65
C LEU A 124 7.30 17.11 -28.40
N ALA A 125 6.50 18.14 -28.15
CA ALA A 125 5.61 18.21 -26.99
C ALA A 125 4.55 17.09 -27.02
N ILE A 126 3.98 16.81 -28.20
CA ILE A 126 3.04 15.70 -28.41
C ILE A 126 3.75 14.36 -28.17
N ALA A 127 4.92 14.14 -28.76
CA ALA A 127 5.67 12.89 -28.62
C ALA A 127 6.00 12.60 -27.14
N VAL A 128 6.55 13.58 -26.42
CA VAL A 128 6.85 13.46 -24.99
C VAL A 128 5.57 13.16 -24.20
N SER A 129 4.47 13.86 -24.50
CA SER A 129 3.20 13.66 -23.78
C SER A 129 2.61 12.26 -24.01
N VAL A 130 2.67 11.73 -25.23
CA VAL A 130 2.22 10.36 -25.52
C VAL A 130 3.08 9.34 -24.77
N THR A 131 4.40 9.54 -24.72
CA THR A 131 5.31 8.67 -23.97
C THR A 131 5.02 8.71 -22.47
N VAL A 132 4.89 9.91 -21.89
CA VAL A 132 4.57 10.10 -20.45
C VAL A 132 3.19 9.54 -20.11
N LEU A 133 2.18 9.74 -20.96
CA LEU A 133 0.85 9.14 -20.81
C LEU A 133 0.93 7.62 -20.76
N THR A 134 1.77 7.02 -21.62
CA THR A 134 1.99 5.57 -21.67
C THR A 134 2.60 5.08 -20.36
N PHE A 135 3.58 5.78 -19.79
CA PHE A 135 4.13 5.42 -18.49
C PHE A 135 3.12 5.56 -17.35
N GLY A 136 2.39 6.68 -17.29
CA GLY A 136 1.36 6.90 -16.27
C GLY A 136 0.28 5.81 -16.30
N ALA A 137 -0.19 5.43 -17.50
CA ALA A 137 -1.16 4.35 -17.68
C ALA A 137 -0.57 2.96 -17.32
N TRP A 138 0.67 2.69 -17.72
CA TRP A 138 1.35 1.43 -17.40
C TRP A 138 1.56 1.27 -15.88
N GLN A 139 1.93 2.35 -15.19
CA GLN A 139 2.06 2.37 -13.73
C GLN A 139 0.71 2.07 -13.04
N LEU A 140 -0.40 2.71 -13.45
CA LEU A 140 -1.72 2.41 -12.88
C LEU A 140 -2.11 0.94 -13.06
N TRP A 141 -1.96 0.43 -14.28
CA TRP A 141 -2.26 -0.97 -14.56
C TRP A 141 -1.39 -1.93 -13.74
N ALA A 142 -0.11 -1.60 -13.56
CA ALA A 142 0.82 -2.43 -12.79
C ALA A 142 0.56 -2.34 -11.26
N ILE A 143 0.07 -1.20 -10.76
CA ILE A 143 -0.40 -1.06 -9.39
C ILE A 143 -1.55 -2.04 -9.12
N GLU A 144 -2.57 -2.10 -9.98
CA GLU A 144 -3.68 -3.05 -9.84
C GLU A 144 -3.13 -4.50 -9.76
N ARG A 145 -2.22 -4.85 -10.66
CA ARG A 145 -1.62 -6.19 -10.73
C ARG A 145 -0.87 -6.58 -9.46
N THR A 146 -0.19 -5.62 -8.82
CA THR A 146 0.57 -5.85 -7.58
C THR A 146 -0.27 -6.47 -6.47
N TYR A 147 -1.57 -6.18 -6.45
CA TYR A 147 -2.50 -6.66 -5.43
C TYR A 147 -3.32 -7.87 -5.86
N LYS A 148 -3.36 -8.20 -7.15
CA LYS A 148 -4.35 -9.11 -7.72
C LYS A 148 -4.04 -10.56 -7.37
N LEU A 149 -5.01 -11.25 -6.79
CA LEU A 149 -4.98 -12.69 -6.54
C LEU A 149 -5.49 -13.48 -7.75
N PRO A 150 -5.16 -14.79 -7.87
CA PRO A 150 -5.73 -15.68 -8.88
C PRO A 150 -7.27 -15.76 -8.84
N THR A 151 -7.87 -15.52 -7.67
CA THR A 151 -9.32 -15.49 -7.44
C THR A 151 -10.00 -14.22 -7.97
N ASN A 152 -9.25 -13.29 -8.58
CA ASN A 152 -9.71 -11.96 -9.03
C ASN A 152 -10.12 -11.02 -7.87
N GLU A 153 -9.78 -11.37 -6.64
CA GLU A 153 -9.77 -10.48 -5.48
C GLU A 153 -8.43 -9.75 -5.37
N TYR A 154 -8.35 -8.78 -4.48
CA TYR A 154 -7.12 -8.03 -4.21
C TYR A 154 -6.66 -8.27 -2.79
N ARG A 155 -5.35 -8.52 -2.59
CA ARG A 155 -4.76 -8.77 -1.28
C ARG A 155 -3.82 -7.66 -0.85
N LEU A 156 -4.10 -7.07 0.31
CA LEU A 156 -3.20 -6.17 1.02
C LEU A 156 -2.59 -6.89 2.22
N CYS A 157 -1.31 -6.67 2.47
CA CYS A 157 -0.57 -7.28 3.57
C CYS A 157 0.33 -6.28 4.29
N VAL A 158 0.34 -6.36 5.61
CA VAL A 158 1.15 -5.54 6.52
C VAL A 158 1.82 -6.45 7.56
N PRO A 159 3.06 -6.90 7.31
CA PRO A 159 3.85 -7.61 8.30
C PRO A 159 4.47 -6.63 9.31
N VAL A 160 4.39 -6.96 10.59
CA VAL A 160 4.96 -6.18 11.69
C VAL A 160 5.71 -7.13 12.62
N TYR A 161 6.95 -6.80 12.93
CA TYR A 161 7.79 -7.56 13.86
C TYR A 161 7.74 -6.89 15.23
N VAL A 162 7.55 -7.67 16.29
CA VAL A 162 7.55 -7.17 17.67
C VAL A 162 8.42 -8.04 18.57
N ASN A 163 9.06 -7.42 19.55
CA ASN A 163 9.81 -8.12 20.60
C ASN A 163 8.88 -8.47 21.78
N ALA A 164 7.87 -9.29 21.53
CA ALA A 164 6.93 -9.77 22.54
C ALA A 164 6.62 -11.26 22.32
N PRO A 165 6.39 -12.06 23.38
CA PRO A 165 6.05 -13.48 23.24
C PRO A 165 4.79 -13.69 22.38
N ALA A 166 4.81 -14.69 21.51
CA ALA A 166 3.75 -14.94 20.53
C ALA A 166 2.41 -15.32 21.18
N ASP A 167 2.45 -16.07 22.28
CA ASP A 167 1.31 -16.44 23.10
C ASP A 167 0.65 -15.22 23.75
N GLU A 168 1.45 -14.30 24.28
CA GLU A 168 0.93 -13.06 24.87
C GLU A 168 0.38 -12.09 23.81
N MET A 169 1.06 -11.99 22.67
CA MET A 169 0.51 -11.25 21.52
C MET A 169 -0.81 -11.86 21.05
N TRP A 170 -0.93 -13.19 21.05
CA TRP A 170 -2.19 -13.86 20.74
C TRP A 170 -3.28 -13.52 21.74
N ASN A 171 -2.99 -13.46 23.04
CA ASN A 171 -3.97 -13.07 24.06
C ASN A 171 -4.55 -11.67 23.76
N ALA A 172 -3.71 -10.73 23.30
CA ALA A 172 -4.16 -9.40 22.90
C ALA A 172 -4.97 -9.41 21.58
N ILE A 173 -4.52 -10.15 20.56
CA ILE A 173 -5.14 -10.19 19.22
C ILE A 173 -6.46 -10.99 19.23
N GLY A 174 -6.46 -12.14 19.91
CA GLY A 174 -7.59 -13.06 20.02
C GLY A 174 -8.74 -12.52 20.86
N ASN A 175 -8.48 -11.51 21.70
CA ASN A 175 -9.53 -10.76 22.40
C ASN A 175 -10.24 -9.78 21.46
N LEU A 176 -11.11 -10.33 20.61
CA LEU A 176 -11.77 -9.59 19.53
C LEU A 176 -12.46 -8.30 20.01
N GLY A 177 -13.13 -8.33 21.17
CA GLY A 177 -13.92 -7.22 21.69
C GLY A 177 -13.11 -6.00 22.13
N ASP A 178 -11.83 -6.19 22.49
CA ASP A 178 -11.04 -5.16 23.15
C ASP A 178 -10.04 -4.45 22.23
N ILE A 179 -10.14 -4.62 20.91
CA ILE A 179 -9.22 -3.97 19.95
C ILE A 179 -9.21 -2.43 20.09
N LYS A 180 -10.29 -1.81 20.58
CA LYS A 180 -10.35 -0.37 20.90
C LYS A 180 -9.21 0.05 21.85
N LYS A 181 -8.80 -0.82 22.78
CA LYS A 181 -7.71 -0.55 23.72
C LYS A 181 -6.41 -0.14 23.00
N TYR A 182 -6.20 -0.67 21.81
CA TYR A 182 -4.97 -0.50 21.03
C TYR A 182 -5.15 0.37 19.78
N ALA A 183 -6.37 0.53 19.30
CA ALA A 183 -6.72 1.29 18.10
C ALA A 183 -7.35 2.66 18.45
N PRO A 184 -6.57 3.75 18.51
CA PRO A 184 -7.05 5.06 18.97
C PRO A 184 -8.07 5.71 18.02
N SER A 185 -8.20 5.22 16.79
CA SER A 185 -9.24 5.65 15.86
C SER A 185 -10.63 5.11 16.20
N LEU A 186 -10.72 4.06 17.03
CA LEU A 186 -11.98 3.46 17.41
C LEU A 186 -12.57 4.14 18.65
N LYS A 187 -13.83 4.53 18.54
CA LYS A 187 -14.65 4.99 19.65
C LYS A 187 -15.26 3.82 20.42
N ARG A 188 -15.61 2.72 19.73
CA ARG A 188 -16.21 1.53 20.35
C ARG A 188 -15.80 0.26 19.61
N SER A 189 -15.57 -0.82 20.36
CA SER A 189 -15.52 -2.18 19.83
C SER A 189 -16.16 -3.12 20.84
N LEU A 190 -16.98 -4.06 20.39
CA LEU A 190 -17.59 -5.09 21.25
C LEU A 190 -18.04 -6.30 20.45
N ILE A 191 -18.14 -7.43 21.13
CA ILE A 191 -18.76 -8.65 20.59
C ILE A 191 -20.27 -8.58 20.84
N LEU A 192 -21.05 -8.81 19.79
CA LEU A 192 -22.50 -8.84 19.83
C LEU A 192 -23.01 -10.16 20.44
N ASP A 193 -24.25 -10.13 20.93
CA ASP A 193 -25.00 -11.29 21.45
C ASP A 193 -24.32 -12.03 22.62
N GLY A 194 -23.40 -11.38 23.34
CA GLY A 194 -22.72 -11.96 24.50
C GLY A 194 -21.84 -13.18 24.17
N LYS A 195 -21.49 -13.39 22.90
CA LYS A 195 -20.64 -14.51 22.48
C LYS A 195 -19.21 -14.32 22.98
N THR A 196 -18.53 -15.44 23.23
CA THR A 196 -17.08 -15.44 23.47
C THR A 196 -16.31 -15.24 22.16
N PRO A 197 -15.07 -14.73 22.20
CA PRO A 197 -14.22 -14.68 21.01
C PRO A 197 -14.04 -16.08 20.40
N GLY A 198 -14.32 -16.22 19.10
CA GLY A 198 -14.26 -17.50 18.40
C GLY A 198 -15.09 -17.51 17.11
N VAL A 199 -15.18 -18.68 16.47
CA VAL A 199 -15.95 -18.85 15.23
C VAL A 199 -17.44 -18.51 15.47
N GLY A 200 -18.00 -17.67 14.60
CA GLY A 200 -19.39 -17.19 14.68
C GLY A 200 -19.59 -16.00 15.64
N ALA A 201 -18.55 -15.53 16.33
CA ALA A 201 -18.60 -14.27 17.06
C ALA A 201 -18.64 -13.10 16.06
N VAL A 202 -19.50 -12.11 16.34
CA VAL A 202 -19.60 -10.89 15.52
C VAL A 202 -19.12 -9.71 16.35
N ARG A 203 -18.10 -9.02 15.86
CA ARG A 203 -17.58 -7.78 16.44
C ARG A 203 -18.17 -6.59 15.70
N MET A 204 -18.70 -5.63 16.44
CA MET A 204 -19.05 -4.31 15.91
C MET A 204 -17.96 -3.31 16.29
N CYS A 205 -17.60 -2.45 15.35
CA CYS A 205 -16.68 -1.33 15.53
C CYS A 205 -17.38 -0.01 15.19
N GLU A 206 -17.04 1.06 15.92
CA GLU A 206 -17.49 2.44 15.66
C GLU A 206 -16.29 3.38 15.77
N ASP A 207 -16.12 4.29 14.82
CA ASP A 207 -15.11 5.36 14.87
C ASP A 207 -15.67 6.66 15.48
N TYR A 208 -14.80 7.65 15.68
CA TYR A 208 -15.21 8.96 16.24
C TYR A 208 -16.06 9.81 15.28
N THR A 209 -16.15 9.44 13.99
CA THR A 209 -17.02 10.09 13.00
C THR A 209 -18.42 9.48 12.96
N GLY A 210 -18.66 8.42 13.74
CA GLY A 210 -19.93 7.71 13.79
C GLY A 210 -20.08 6.61 12.74
N LYS A 211 -19.05 6.34 11.93
CA LYS A 211 -19.06 5.21 10.99
C LYS A 211 -18.99 3.91 11.75
N ARG A 212 -19.79 2.94 11.34
CA ARG A 212 -19.93 1.62 11.96
C ARG A 212 -19.70 0.52 10.96
N TRP A 213 -19.15 -0.59 11.42
CA TRP A 213 -19.05 -1.81 10.64
C TRP A 213 -19.02 -3.03 11.56
N SER A 214 -19.42 -4.17 11.01
CA SER A 214 -19.41 -5.45 11.70
C SER A 214 -18.52 -6.46 10.99
N GLU A 215 -17.91 -7.33 11.79
CA GLU A 215 -16.95 -8.34 11.36
C GLU A 215 -17.30 -9.66 12.03
N GLU A 216 -17.55 -10.70 11.24
CA GLU A 216 -17.83 -12.06 11.72
C GLU A 216 -16.55 -12.89 11.71
N CYS A 217 -16.21 -13.51 12.83
CA CYS A 217 -15.09 -14.43 12.89
C CYS A 217 -15.44 -15.77 12.24
N VAL A 218 -14.91 -16.01 11.04
CA VAL A 218 -15.18 -17.22 10.25
C VAL A 218 -14.13 -18.32 10.47
N LYS A 219 -12.97 -17.97 11.03
CA LYS A 219 -11.91 -18.92 11.39
C LYS A 219 -11.18 -18.42 12.64
N PHE A 220 -10.91 -19.31 13.59
CA PHE A 220 -10.19 -18.99 14.82
C PHE A 220 -9.31 -20.18 15.24
N GLU A 221 -8.01 -20.08 15.02
CA GLU A 221 -7.00 -21.05 15.46
C GLU A 221 -6.25 -20.46 16.65
N ASN A 222 -6.58 -20.94 17.85
CA ASN A 222 -6.01 -20.44 19.10
C ASN A 222 -4.46 -20.49 19.07
N GLY A 223 -3.82 -19.40 19.47
CA GLY A 223 -2.38 -19.22 19.47
C GLY A 223 -1.76 -18.87 18.12
N ARG A 224 -2.56 -18.78 17.03
CA ARG A 224 -1.98 -18.75 15.68
C ARG A 224 -2.64 -17.77 14.72
N SER A 225 -3.93 -17.91 14.45
CA SER A 225 -4.57 -17.11 13.39
C SER A 225 -6.07 -16.94 13.56
N LEU A 226 -6.60 -15.83 13.03
CA LEU A 226 -8.04 -15.62 12.89
C LEU A 226 -8.37 -15.00 11.53
N ILE A 227 -9.58 -15.26 11.04
CA ILE A 227 -10.13 -14.65 9.83
C ILE A 227 -11.48 -14.04 10.15
N LEU A 228 -11.64 -12.78 9.77
CA LEU A 228 -12.84 -11.98 9.90
C LEU A 228 -13.45 -11.75 8.51
N ARG A 229 -14.74 -12.03 8.36
CA ARG A 229 -15.55 -11.59 7.21
C ARG A 229 -16.23 -10.29 7.58
N PHE A 230 -15.97 -9.23 6.82
CA PHE A 230 -16.67 -7.97 7.03
C PHE A 230 -18.09 -8.11 6.45
N VAL A 231 -19.08 -7.59 7.18
CA VAL A 231 -20.49 -7.55 6.76
C VAL A 231 -20.67 -6.40 5.76
N SER A 232 -20.01 -6.50 4.61
CA SER A 232 -19.96 -5.44 3.59
C SER A 232 -21.27 -5.26 2.83
N GLU A 233 -22.21 -6.18 2.99
CA GLU A 233 -23.59 -6.11 2.51
C GLU A 233 -24.48 -5.16 3.33
N ALA A 234 -24.03 -4.69 4.50
CA ALA A 234 -24.78 -3.75 5.32
C ALA A 234 -24.95 -2.39 4.60
N PRO A 235 -26.15 -1.77 4.62
CA PRO A 235 -26.39 -0.50 3.91
C PRO A 235 -25.49 0.66 4.34
N ASP A 236 -25.00 0.64 5.58
CA ASP A 236 -24.17 1.66 6.21
C ASP A 236 -22.67 1.31 6.23
N PHE A 237 -22.25 0.26 5.50
CA PHE A 237 -20.85 -0.15 5.45
C PHE A 237 -19.96 0.96 4.86
N PRO A 238 -18.94 1.46 5.58
CA PRO A 238 -18.29 2.73 5.26
C PRO A 238 -17.18 2.62 4.22
N PHE A 239 -16.80 1.41 3.81
CA PHE A 239 -15.68 1.18 2.91
C PHE A 239 -16.17 0.93 1.47
N PRO A 240 -15.48 1.46 0.44
CA PRO A 240 -15.88 1.34 -0.97
C PRO A 240 -15.52 -0.03 -1.56
N VAL A 241 -15.98 -1.11 -0.94
CA VAL A 241 -15.70 -2.49 -1.32
C VAL A 241 -16.99 -3.31 -1.35
N GLN A 242 -17.06 -4.28 -2.27
CA GLN A 242 -18.18 -5.19 -2.43
C GLN A 242 -18.08 -6.38 -1.48
N THR A 243 -16.88 -6.95 -1.35
CA THR A 243 -16.55 -8.02 -0.40
C THR A 243 -15.24 -7.66 0.29
N MET A 244 -15.12 -8.05 1.57
CA MET A 244 -13.90 -7.85 2.34
C MET A 244 -13.75 -8.93 3.42
N ARG A 245 -12.57 -9.52 3.46
CA ARG A 245 -12.11 -10.43 4.51
C ARG A 245 -10.79 -9.89 5.03
N GLY A 246 -10.56 -10.03 6.32
CA GLY A 246 -9.29 -9.70 6.95
C GLY A 246 -8.80 -10.87 7.78
N GLY A 247 -7.49 -10.99 7.95
CA GLY A 247 -6.91 -12.00 8.80
C GLY A 247 -5.72 -11.48 9.58
N TRP A 248 -5.48 -12.14 10.70
CA TRP A 248 -4.30 -11.96 11.54
C TRP A 248 -3.62 -13.31 11.66
N GLU A 249 -2.31 -13.34 11.45
CA GLU A 249 -1.48 -14.52 11.64
C GLU A 249 -0.26 -14.17 12.50
N ILE A 250 0.04 -15.04 13.44
CA ILE A 250 1.22 -14.93 14.31
C ILE A 250 2.20 -16.01 13.91
N VAL A 251 3.43 -15.60 13.64
CA VAL A 251 4.56 -16.47 13.36
C VAL A 251 5.60 -16.25 14.46
N SER A 252 5.74 -17.24 15.33
CA SER A 252 6.75 -17.23 16.39
C SER A 252 8.15 -17.40 15.80
N GLY A 253 9.07 -16.50 16.12
CA GLY A 253 10.51 -16.67 15.90
C GLY A 253 11.25 -16.83 17.23
N ASP A 254 12.55 -17.17 17.16
CA ASP A 254 13.38 -17.43 18.35
C ASP A 254 13.55 -16.20 19.26
N ARG A 255 13.44 -14.99 18.69
CA ARG A 255 13.65 -13.71 19.40
C ARG A 255 12.62 -12.64 19.10
N GLU A 256 11.83 -12.81 18.04
CA GLU A 256 10.85 -11.83 17.58
C GLU A 256 9.59 -12.55 17.13
N THR A 257 8.44 -11.95 17.39
CA THR A 257 7.15 -12.42 16.88
C THR A 257 6.80 -11.60 15.65
N GLN A 258 6.51 -12.27 14.54
CA GLN A 258 5.97 -11.62 13.36
C GLN A 258 4.44 -11.71 13.38
N ILE A 259 3.78 -10.57 13.23
CA ILE A 259 2.33 -10.44 13.10
C ILE A 259 2.04 -10.00 11.67
N ILE A 260 1.28 -10.82 10.96
CA ILE A 260 0.87 -10.54 9.59
C ILE A 260 -0.61 -10.18 9.62
N VAL A 261 -0.92 -8.93 9.27
CA VAL A 261 -2.30 -8.49 9.05
C VAL A 261 -2.54 -8.38 7.56
N TRP A 262 -3.62 -8.97 7.08
CA TRP A 262 -3.95 -8.97 5.66
C TRP A 262 -5.43 -8.74 5.41
N TRP A 263 -5.74 -8.25 4.22
CA TRP A 263 -7.11 -8.10 3.70
C TRP A 263 -7.21 -8.66 2.30
N GLU A 264 -8.28 -9.40 2.04
CA GLU A 264 -8.73 -9.80 0.71
C GLU A 264 -10.03 -9.06 0.42
N LEU A 265 -10.07 -8.27 -0.65
CA LEU A 265 -11.20 -7.40 -0.93
C LEU A 265 -11.45 -7.21 -2.43
N MET A 266 -12.66 -6.76 -2.75
CA MET A 266 -13.06 -6.38 -4.11
C MET A 266 -13.61 -4.95 -4.12
N PRO A 267 -12.90 -3.96 -4.71
CA PRO A 267 -13.34 -2.56 -4.73
C PRO A 267 -14.64 -2.33 -5.49
N LYS A 268 -15.40 -1.32 -5.08
CA LYS A 268 -16.64 -0.87 -5.74
C LYS A 268 -16.49 0.60 -6.17
N PRO A 269 -16.44 0.92 -7.48
CA PRO A 269 -16.38 0.02 -8.65
C PRO A 269 -14.96 -0.55 -8.90
N LYS A 270 -14.90 -1.69 -9.61
CA LYS A 270 -13.66 -2.46 -9.84
C LYS A 270 -12.55 -1.68 -10.56
N TYR A 271 -12.91 -0.79 -11.50
CA TYR A 271 -11.94 -0.02 -12.28
C TYR A 271 -11.20 1.04 -11.44
N LEU A 272 -11.66 1.34 -10.23
CA LEU A 272 -10.95 2.21 -9.28
C LEU A 272 -9.95 1.46 -8.40
N ALA A 273 -9.79 0.14 -8.57
CA ALA A 273 -8.78 -0.65 -7.86
C ALA A 273 -7.37 -0.02 -7.83
N PRO A 274 -6.79 0.46 -8.95
CA PRO A 274 -5.46 1.07 -8.93
C PRO A 274 -5.36 2.38 -8.15
N ILE A 275 -6.49 2.98 -7.75
CA ILE A 275 -6.54 4.19 -6.92
C ILE A 275 -6.88 3.83 -5.46
N ILE A 276 -7.92 3.02 -5.25
CA ILE A 276 -8.41 2.65 -3.92
C ILE A 276 -7.36 1.83 -3.16
N LEU A 277 -6.72 0.85 -3.82
CA LEU A 277 -5.81 -0.08 -3.15
C LEU A 277 -4.55 0.60 -2.61
N PRO A 278 -3.85 1.49 -3.34
CA PRO A 278 -2.73 2.24 -2.78
C PRO A 278 -3.10 3.13 -1.60
N LEU A 279 -4.28 3.74 -1.62
CA LEU A 279 -4.76 4.59 -0.53
C LEU A 279 -5.05 3.77 0.73
N LEU A 280 -5.73 2.62 0.58
CA LEU A 280 -5.95 1.68 1.67
C LEU A 280 -4.62 1.12 2.20
N ALA A 281 -3.68 0.79 1.30
CA ALA A 281 -2.35 0.31 1.67
C ALA A 281 -1.58 1.35 2.48
N PHE A 282 -1.59 2.62 2.06
CA PHE A 282 -0.96 3.72 2.79
C PHE A 282 -1.55 3.89 4.19
N GLN A 283 -2.88 3.87 4.32
CA GLN A 283 -3.53 3.98 5.62
C GLN A 283 -3.18 2.79 6.52
N ALA A 284 -3.25 1.57 5.99
CA ALA A 284 -2.91 0.34 6.71
C ALA A 284 -1.46 0.35 7.20
N ASP A 285 -0.51 0.67 6.30
CA ASP A 285 0.93 0.76 6.62
C ASP A 285 1.24 1.82 7.68
N ARG A 286 0.42 2.87 7.79
CA ARG A 286 0.59 3.92 8.80
C ARG A 286 -0.02 3.54 10.15
N ASP A 287 -1.20 2.93 10.15
CA ASP A 287 -2.04 2.79 11.34
C ASP A 287 -1.80 1.44 12.06
N LEU A 288 -1.63 0.33 11.33
CA LEU A 288 -1.50 -1.01 11.94
C LEU A 288 -0.22 -1.21 12.73
N PRO A 289 0.97 -0.76 12.27
CA PRO A 289 2.17 -0.92 13.08
C PRO A 289 2.01 -0.26 14.45
N LYS A 290 1.33 0.89 14.52
CA LYS A 290 1.05 1.58 15.79
C LYS A 290 0.10 0.77 16.68
N ILE A 291 -0.96 0.19 16.10
CA ILE A 291 -1.89 -0.67 16.82
C ILE A 291 -1.16 -1.88 17.43
N ILE A 292 -0.34 -2.54 16.62
CA ILE A 292 0.44 -3.70 17.04
C ILE A 292 1.52 -3.33 18.07
N GLN A 293 2.17 -2.18 17.91
CA GLN A 293 3.09 -1.63 18.91
C GLN A 293 2.39 -1.35 20.24
N ASN A 294 1.17 -0.81 20.22
CA ASN A 294 0.38 -0.58 21.43
C ASN A 294 0.01 -1.91 22.13
N MET A 295 -0.33 -2.95 21.36
CA MET A 295 -0.55 -4.30 21.89
C MET A 295 0.72 -4.85 22.55
N ALA A 296 1.86 -4.77 21.85
CA ALA A 296 3.14 -5.24 22.37
C ALA A 296 3.57 -4.48 23.63
N ALA A 297 3.37 -3.16 23.67
CA ALA A 297 3.67 -2.34 24.84
C ALA A 297 2.80 -2.70 26.05
N ASP A 298 1.51 -2.99 25.85
CA ASP A 298 0.60 -3.42 26.93
C ASP A 298 0.96 -4.81 27.45
N VAL A 299 1.22 -5.76 26.54
CA VAL A 299 1.70 -7.10 26.89
C VAL A 299 3.00 -7.01 27.69
N LEU A 300 3.99 -6.27 27.19
CA LEU A 300 5.27 -6.13 27.87
C LEU A 300 5.15 -5.35 29.17
N GLY A 301 4.28 -4.35 29.28
CA GLY A 301 4.06 -3.61 30.54
C GLY A 301 3.46 -4.49 31.64
N ASN A 302 2.62 -5.47 31.27
CA ASN A 302 2.15 -6.50 32.20
C ASN A 302 3.29 -7.45 32.61
N THR A 303 4.23 -7.73 31.71
CA THR A 303 5.44 -8.51 32.01
C THR A 303 6.52 -7.70 32.77
N SER A 304 6.59 -6.38 32.57
CA SER A 304 7.71 -5.50 32.95
C SER A 304 7.61 -4.86 34.33
N LYS A 305 6.85 -5.45 35.26
CA LYS A 305 7.24 -5.31 36.68
C LYS A 305 8.69 -5.78 36.94
N SER A 306 9.42 -6.27 35.94
CA SER A 306 10.84 -6.68 35.99
C SER A 306 11.78 -6.18 34.86
N ILE A 307 11.38 -5.33 33.89
CA ILE A 307 12.24 -4.99 32.72
C ILE A 307 12.38 -3.47 32.51
N SER A 308 13.61 -2.99 32.24
CA SER A 308 13.97 -1.56 32.11
C SER A 308 13.49 -0.90 30.79
N GLN A 309 13.30 0.42 30.87
CA GLN A 309 12.65 1.29 29.88
C GLN A 309 13.40 1.44 28.54
N GLU A 310 14.68 1.06 28.48
CA GLU A 310 15.52 1.19 27.28
C GLU A 310 15.19 0.12 26.22
N THR A 311 14.78 -1.07 26.66
CA THR A 311 14.34 -2.18 25.79
C THR A 311 13.04 -1.86 25.04
N LEU A 312 12.20 -0.99 25.59
CA LEU A 312 10.91 -0.61 25.00
C LEU A 312 11.04 0.23 23.71
N ARG A 313 12.21 0.82 23.43
CA ARG A 313 12.38 1.69 22.25
C ARG A 313 12.78 0.94 20.96
N ALA A 314 13.07 -0.36 21.03
CA ALA A 314 13.42 -1.19 19.86
C ALA A 314 12.20 -1.90 19.22
N ILE A 315 10.97 -1.46 19.50
CA ILE A 315 9.84 -2.40 19.60
C ILE A 315 9.14 -2.85 18.32
N ALA A 316 9.22 -2.17 17.18
CA ALA A 316 8.72 -2.76 15.94
C ALA A 316 9.23 -2.06 14.71
N TYR A 317 9.59 -2.85 13.70
CA TYR A 317 9.95 -2.36 12.38
C TYR A 317 9.15 -3.11 11.32
N ILE A 318 8.75 -2.37 10.29
CA ILE A 318 8.13 -2.96 9.10
C ILE A 318 9.29 -3.50 8.26
N LEU A 319 9.47 -4.81 8.23
CA LEU A 319 10.36 -5.38 7.23
C LEU A 319 9.70 -5.33 5.87
N PRO A 320 10.49 -5.09 4.82
CA PRO A 320 9.99 -5.02 3.46
C PRO A 320 9.79 -6.43 2.90
N GLN A 321 8.82 -7.16 3.43
CA GLN A 321 8.35 -8.40 2.83
C GLN A 321 6.92 -8.22 2.38
N PHE A 322 6.64 -8.64 1.15
CA PHE A 322 5.28 -8.96 0.74
C PHE A 322 4.90 -10.28 1.43
N CYS A 323 3.63 -10.42 1.84
CA CYS A 323 3.04 -11.74 1.84
C CYS A 323 3.10 -12.30 0.41
#